data_AF-A0A7R9UAW2-F1
#
_entry.id   AF-A0A7R9UAW2-F1
#
_cell.length_a   1.000
_cell.length_b   1.000
_cell.length_c   1.000
_cell.angle_alpha   90.00
_cell.angle_beta   90.00
_cell.angle_gamma   90.00
#
_symmetry.space_group_name_H-M   'P 1'
#
loop_
_entity.id
_entity.type
_entity.pdbx_description
1 polymer ?
#
loop_
_entity_poly.entity_id
_entity_poly.type
_entity_poly.pdbx_seq_one_letter_code
_entity_poly.pdbx_strand_id
1 'polypeptide(L)'
;KQVMKASAAQLLQVYGFSQDDAWTKANHRAILWASVHTSKSVHEPHMTEDSLIGGVYYSRVPSGSGHLALYDPRGMSPILRRNFSEEIVEGIPLNQRAPHPPFHRIVDVEPKEGKLVLFPGWLIHQVLPSPDLDTDGSGYRVSVSVNLKGEWQDTA
;
A
#
# COMPACT_ATOMS: atom_id res chain seq x y z
N LYS A 1 -1.76 -8.41 -17.77
CA LYS A 1 -0.30 -8.18 -17.62
C LYS A 1 0.17 -6.88 -18.29
N GLN A 2 -0.18 -6.61 -19.56
CA GLN A 2 0.31 -5.41 -20.28
C GLN A 2 -0.16 -4.08 -19.68
N VAL A 3 -1.44 -3.95 -19.32
CA VAL A 3 -1.98 -2.75 -18.65
C VAL A 3 -1.25 -2.43 -17.35
N MET A 4 -1.06 -3.45 -16.49
CA MET A 4 -0.35 -3.28 -15.22
C MET A 4 1.10 -2.80 -15.39
N LYS A 5 1.82 -3.32 -16.38
CA LYS A 5 3.18 -2.86 -16.70
C LYS A 5 3.18 -1.41 -17.21
N ALA A 6 2.25 -1.06 -18.10
CA ALA A 6 2.12 0.32 -18.59
C ALA A 6 1.80 1.30 -17.45
N SER A 7 0.87 0.93 -16.55
CA SER A 7 0.54 1.72 -15.37
C SER A 7 1.73 1.85 -14.40
N ALA A 8 2.51 0.78 -14.20
CA ALA A 8 3.73 0.82 -13.40
C ALA A 8 4.78 1.75 -14.01
N ALA A 9 5.01 1.68 -15.32
CA ALA A 9 5.94 2.58 -16.02
C ALA A 9 5.48 4.04 -15.92
N GLN A 10 4.18 4.30 -16.01
CA GLN A 10 3.63 5.65 -15.82
C GLN A 10 3.83 6.15 -14.39
N LEU A 11 3.59 5.31 -13.38
CA LEU A 11 3.83 5.65 -11.98
C LEU A 11 5.30 6.02 -11.75
N LEU A 12 6.24 5.23 -12.28
CA LEU A 12 7.67 5.50 -12.15
C LEU A 12 8.08 6.82 -12.83
N GLN A 13 7.52 7.14 -13.99
CA GLN A 13 7.77 8.44 -14.63
C GLN A 13 7.27 9.61 -13.78
N VAL A 14 6.11 9.47 -13.12
CA VAL A 14 5.62 10.48 -12.16
C VAL A 14 6.60 10.68 -11.00
N TYR A 15 7.32 9.63 -10.60
CA TYR A 15 8.38 9.69 -9.58
C TYR A 15 9.76 10.08 -10.12
N GLY A 16 9.86 10.52 -11.38
CA GLY A 16 11.08 11.13 -11.94
C GLY A 16 12.01 10.17 -12.67
N PHE A 17 11.63 8.90 -12.87
CA PHE A 17 12.39 8.02 -13.76
C PHE A 17 12.24 8.44 -15.22
N SER A 18 13.31 8.30 -16.00
CA SER A 18 13.23 8.47 -17.46
C SER A 18 12.24 7.45 -18.05
N GLN A 19 11.75 7.71 -19.27
CA GLN A 19 10.84 6.79 -19.94
C GLN A 19 11.45 5.39 -20.07
N ASP A 20 12.72 5.32 -20.47
CA ASP A 20 13.44 4.05 -20.67
C ASP A 20 13.69 3.31 -19.34
N ASP A 21 14.09 4.03 -18.29
CA ASP A 21 14.28 3.43 -16.96
C ASP A 21 12.96 2.92 -16.38
N ALA A 22 11.89 3.70 -16.53
CA ALA A 22 10.57 3.33 -16.05
C ALA A 22 10.05 2.07 -16.74
N TRP A 23 10.24 1.94 -18.05
CA TRP A 23 9.85 0.73 -18.79
C TRP A 23 10.74 -0.46 -18.47
N THR A 24 12.04 -0.25 -18.26
CA THR A 24 12.98 -1.30 -17.83
C THR A 24 12.52 -1.87 -16.49
N LYS A 25 12.31 -1.00 -15.50
CA LYS A 25 11.85 -1.38 -14.15
C LYS A 25 10.46 -1.99 -14.16
N ALA A 26 9.52 -1.44 -14.92
CA ALA A 26 8.17 -2.00 -15.04
C ALA A 26 8.13 -3.40 -15.68
N ASN A 27 9.21 -3.82 -16.34
CA ASN A 27 9.35 -5.14 -16.91
C ASN A 27 9.95 -6.18 -15.95
N HIS A 28 10.36 -5.78 -14.75
CA HIS A 28 10.86 -6.67 -13.71
C HIS A 28 9.83 -7.73 -13.31
N ARG A 29 10.30 -8.72 -12.53
CA ARG A 29 9.47 -9.81 -12.05
C ARG A 29 8.30 -9.27 -11.24
N ALA A 30 7.10 -9.71 -11.59
CA ALA A 30 5.89 -9.47 -10.82
C ALA A 30 5.45 -10.77 -10.13
N ILE A 31 5.14 -10.68 -8.84
CA ILE A 31 4.49 -11.73 -8.06
C ILE A 31 3.03 -11.35 -7.93
N LEU A 32 2.13 -12.26 -8.32
CA LEU A 32 0.68 -12.04 -8.32
C LEU A 32 0.00 -13.11 -7.49
N TRP A 33 -1.00 -12.73 -6.72
CA TRP A 33 -1.87 -13.68 -6.03
C TRP A 33 -3.29 -13.14 -5.94
N ALA A 34 -4.27 -14.04 -5.89
CA ALA A 34 -5.66 -13.68 -5.68
C ALA A 34 -6.00 -13.69 -4.18
N SER A 35 -6.87 -12.79 -3.78
CA SER A 35 -7.47 -12.76 -2.44
C SER A 35 -8.99 -12.82 -2.58
N VAL A 36 -9.61 -13.64 -1.74
CA VAL A 36 -11.06 -13.81 -1.65
C VAL A 36 -11.45 -13.44 -0.22
N HIS A 37 -12.06 -12.28 -0.05
CA HIS A 37 -12.40 -11.73 1.25
C HIS A 37 -13.89 -11.88 1.57
N THR A 38 -14.15 -12.26 2.82
CA THR A 38 -15.46 -12.34 3.49
C THR A 38 -15.64 -11.17 4.46
N SER A 39 -16.80 -11.10 5.13
CA SER A 39 -17.06 -10.08 6.16
C SER A 39 -16.04 -10.06 7.32
N LYS A 40 -15.43 -11.22 7.60
CA LYS A 40 -14.46 -11.41 8.69
C LYS A 40 -13.01 -11.21 8.25
N SER A 41 -12.78 -10.94 6.97
CA SER A 41 -11.45 -10.85 6.41
C SER A 41 -10.84 -9.48 6.62
N VAL A 42 -9.62 -9.44 7.18
CA VAL A 42 -8.82 -8.23 7.34
C VAL A 42 -7.38 -8.53 6.93
N HIS A 43 -6.70 -7.54 6.34
CA HIS A 43 -5.24 -7.57 6.23
C HIS A 43 -4.72 -6.40 7.04
N GLU A 44 -4.00 -6.69 8.12
CA GLU A 44 -3.39 -5.70 9.01
C GLU A 44 -2.46 -4.75 8.25
N PRO A 45 -2.16 -3.55 8.80
CA PRO A 45 -1.23 -2.63 8.17
C PRO A 45 0.13 -3.28 7.90
N HIS A 46 0.57 -3.27 6.64
CA HIS A 46 1.84 -3.84 6.20
C HIS A 46 2.37 -3.10 4.96
N MET A 47 3.56 -3.46 4.50
CA MET A 47 4.14 -3.02 3.24
C MET A 47 4.50 -4.22 2.36
N THR A 48 4.84 -4.00 1.09
CA THR A 48 5.26 -5.07 0.19
C THR A 48 6.79 -5.14 0.13
N GLU A 49 7.40 -5.96 0.98
CA GLU A 49 8.85 -6.10 1.10
C GLU A 49 9.53 -6.45 -0.24
N ASP A 50 10.74 -5.92 -0.43
CA ASP A 50 11.59 -6.05 -1.63
C ASP A 50 10.87 -5.70 -2.95
N SER A 51 9.87 -4.84 -2.89
CA SER A 51 9.05 -4.48 -4.06
C SER A 51 9.17 -2.99 -4.34
N LEU A 52 9.40 -2.65 -5.61
CA LEU A 52 9.41 -1.26 -6.08
C LEU A 52 7.98 -0.71 -6.07
N ILE A 53 7.03 -1.53 -6.53
CA ILE A 53 5.61 -1.17 -6.61
C ILE A 53 4.78 -2.29 -6.00
N GLY A 54 3.90 -1.90 -5.08
CA GLY A 54 2.77 -2.71 -4.63
C GLY A 54 1.50 -2.30 -5.39
N GLY A 55 0.52 -3.19 -5.42
CA GLY A 55 -0.76 -2.85 -6.04
C GLY A 55 -1.83 -3.90 -5.89
N VAL A 56 -3.05 -3.50 -6.26
CA VAL A 56 -4.24 -4.35 -6.23
C VAL A 56 -5.16 -4.03 -7.41
N TYR A 57 -5.62 -5.08 -8.08
CA TYR A 57 -6.69 -5.03 -9.07
C TYR A 57 -7.94 -5.67 -8.50
N TYR A 58 -9.07 -4.98 -8.58
CA TYR A 58 -10.34 -5.49 -8.05
C TYR A 58 -11.16 -6.16 -9.16
N SER A 59 -11.31 -7.48 -9.10
CA SER A 59 -12.11 -8.23 -10.08
C SER A 59 -13.58 -8.34 -9.69
N ARG A 60 -13.89 -8.35 -8.39
CA ARG A 60 -15.26 -8.35 -7.86
C ARG A 60 -15.34 -7.52 -6.58
N VAL A 61 -16.28 -6.58 -6.53
CA VAL A 61 -16.46 -5.66 -5.39
C VAL A 61 -17.95 -5.51 -5.08
N PRO A 62 -18.51 -6.40 -4.24
CA PRO A 62 -19.88 -6.23 -3.78
C PRO A 62 -20.02 -4.98 -2.91
N SER A 63 -21.26 -4.50 -2.77
CA SER A 63 -21.59 -3.39 -1.87
C SER A 63 -21.11 -3.67 -0.44
N GLY A 64 -20.61 -2.65 0.26
CA GLY A 64 -20.07 -2.82 1.61
C GLY A 64 -18.64 -3.37 1.67
N SER A 65 -17.96 -3.51 0.53
CA SER A 65 -16.53 -3.83 0.48
C SER A 65 -15.69 -2.73 1.14
N GLY A 66 -14.90 -3.10 2.14
CA GLY A 66 -14.00 -2.19 2.85
C GLY A 66 -12.92 -1.59 1.95
N HIS A 67 -12.47 -0.38 2.31
CA HIS A 67 -11.50 0.40 1.55
C HIS A 67 -10.07 -0.12 1.67
N LEU A 68 -9.21 0.29 0.73
CA LEU A 68 -7.76 0.22 0.90
C LEU A 68 -7.30 1.52 1.59
N ALA A 69 -6.79 1.40 2.81
CA ALA A 69 -6.24 2.52 3.55
C ALA A 69 -4.73 2.66 3.25
N LEU A 70 -4.30 3.84 2.82
CA LEU A 70 -2.89 4.19 2.59
C LEU A 70 -2.41 5.17 3.66
N TYR A 71 -1.34 4.84 4.36
CA TYR A 71 -0.86 5.60 5.52
C TYR A 71 0.21 6.62 5.12
N ASP A 72 0.20 7.80 5.77
CA ASP A 72 1.25 8.81 5.60
C ASP A 72 2.63 8.22 5.97
N PRO A 73 3.57 8.12 5.02
CA PRO A 73 4.86 7.50 5.28
C PRO A 73 5.79 8.33 6.17
N ARG A 74 5.45 9.60 6.43
CA ARG A 74 6.19 10.46 7.37
C ARG A 74 5.78 10.19 8.82
N GLY A 75 4.73 9.38 9.01
CA GLY A 75 4.16 9.10 10.31
C GLY A 75 5.07 8.32 11.24
N MET A 76 4.66 8.31 12.51
CA MET A 76 5.40 7.67 13.60
C MET A 76 5.67 6.20 13.26
N SER A 77 6.94 5.80 13.30
CA SER A 77 7.37 4.43 13.00
C SER A 77 6.46 3.40 13.69
N PRO A 78 6.05 2.31 13.03
CA PRO A 78 5.33 1.23 13.69
C PRO A 78 6.12 0.61 14.87
N ILE A 79 7.44 0.88 14.96
CA ILE A 79 8.33 0.53 16.07
C ILE A 79 8.25 1.54 17.23
N LEU A 80 7.91 2.81 16.95
CA LEU A 80 7.73 3.88 17.95
C LEU A 80 6.38 3.81 18.69
N ARG A 81 5.75 2.63 18.74
CA ARG A 81 4.54 2.34 19.55
C ARG A 81 4.83 2.24 21.06
N ARG A 82 5.89 2.87 21.58
CA ARG A 82 6.19 2.90 23.01
C ARG A 82 6.51 4.31 23.46
N ASN A 83 5.81 4.73 24.51
CA ASN A 83 6.05 5.85 25.41
C ASN A 83 7.51 6.37 25.49
N PHE A 84 7.99 7.10 24.49
CA PHE A 84 9.26 7.85 24.55
C PHE A 84 9.06 9.26 25.15
N SER A 85 8.00 9.48 25.93
CA SER A 85 7.71 10.79 26.51
C SER A 85 8.71 11.24 27.57
N GLU A 86 9.62 10.36 28.03
CA GLU A 86 10.53 10.65 29.15
C GLU A 86 12.03 10.54 28.81
N GLU A 87 12.41 10.09 27.62
CA GLU A 87 13.83 9.97 27.27
C GLU A 87 14.40 11.33 26.82
N ILE A 88 15.43 11.81 27.53
CA ILE A 88 16.14 13.06 27.23
C ILE A 88 17.46 12.70 26.54
N VAL A 89 17.63 13.17 25.30
CA VAL A 89 18.89 13.04 24.55
C VAL A 89 19.44 14.44 24.31
N GLU A 90 20.68 14.68 24.75
CA GLU A 90 21.34 16.00 24.61
C GLU A 90 20.54 17.16 25.23
N GLY A 91 19.84 16.91 26.34
CA GLY A 91 19.03 17.91 27.03
C GLY A 91 17.69 18.23 26.35
N ILE A 92 17.34 17.53 25.27
CA ILE A 92 16.08 17.70 24.54
C ILE A 92 15.23 16.44 24.74
N PRO A 93 13.98 16.57 25.24
CA PRO A 93 13.02 15.47 25.24
C PRO A 93 12.85 14.87 23.84
N LEU A 94 12.90 13.54 23.69
CA LEU A 94 12.82 12.88 22.38
C LEU A 94 11.51 13.24 21.63
N ASN A 95 10.44 13.51 22.37
CA ASN A 95 9.17 13.99 21.82
C ASN A 95 9.22 15.39 21.15
N GLN A 96 10.27 16.20 21.41
CA GLN A 96 10.53 17.50 20.77
C GLN A 96 11.47 17.39 19.56
N ARG A 97 12.15 16.24 19.39
CA ARG A 97 12.92 15.91 18.17
C ARG A 97 12.08 15.16 17.14
N ALA A 98 10.98 14.52 17.57
CA ALA A 98 10.09 13.79 16.68
C ALA A 98 9.33 14.74 15.75
N PRO A 99 9.09 14.35 14.48
CA PRO A 99 8.23 15.10 13.57
C PRO A 99 6.87 15.37 14.22
N HIS A 100 6.52 16.64 14.42
CA HIS A 100 5.23 17.03 15.03
C HIS A 100 4.06 16.89 14.04
N PRO A 101 2.87 16.47 14.49
CA PRO A 101 1.71 16.21 13.63
C PRO A 101 1.39 17.37 12.67
N PRO A 102 0.80 17.08 11.48
CA PRO A 102 -0.12 15.96 11.26
C PRO A 102 0.40 14.86 10.31
N PHE A 103 1.44 14.12 10.70
CA PHE A 103 1.95 12.95 9.97
C PHE A 103 1.15 11.66 10.24
N HIS A 104 -0.17 11.76 10.39
CA HIS A 104 -1.05 10.63 10.69
C HIS A 104 -2.20 10.51 9.69
N ARG A 105 -2.06 11.12 8.50
CA ARG A 105 -3.11 11.08 7.49
C ARG A 105 -3.25 9.66 6.95
N ILE A 106 -4.50 9.25 6.76
CA ILE A 106 -4.86 8.01 6.08
C ILE A 106 -5.68 8.42 4.85
N VAL A 107 -5.30 7.91 3.69
CA VAL A 107 -6.03 8.10 2.44
C VAL A 107 -6.77 6.81 2.12
N ASP A 108 -8.09 6.86 2.19
CA ASP A 108 -8.93 5.72 1.86
C ASP A 108 -9.24 5.68 0.36
N VAL A 109 -8.95 4.55 -0.26
CA VAL A 109 -9.26 4.27 -1.66
C VAL A 109 -10.44 3.32 -1.72
N GLU A 110 -11.58 3.83 -2.18
CA GLU A 110 -12.79 3.06 -2.43
C GLU A 110 -12.53 2.00 -3.52
N PRO A 111 -12.77 0.70 -3.27
CA PRO A 111 -12.60 -0.34 -4.27
C PRO A 111 -13.72 -0.24 -5.32
N LYS A 112 -13.39 -0.48 -6.59
CA LYS A 112 -14.38 -0.59 -7.68
C LYS A 112 -13.95 -1.70 -8.62
N GLU A 113 -14.91 -2.46 -9.16
CA GLU A 113 -14.61 -3.48 -10.16
C GLU A 113 -13.87 -2.86 -11.35
N GLY A 114 -12.80 -3.52 -11.81
CA GLY A 114 -11.92 -3.03 -12.86
C GLY A 114 -10.89 -1.98 -12.41
N LYS A 115 -10.96 -1.48 -11.17
CA LYS A 115 -9.98 -0.50 -10.67
C LYS A 115 -8.64 -1.20 -10.36
N LEU A 116 -7.56 -0.64 -10.92
CA LEU A 116 -6.19 -0.95 -10.56
C LEU A 116 -5.64 0.20 -9.71
N VAL A 117 -5.08 -0.11 -8.55
CA VAL A 117 -4.38 0.83 -7.68
C VAL A 117 -2.92 0.37 -7.58
N LEU A 118 -1.98 1.26 -7.90
CA LEU A 118 -0.55 1.03 -7.76
C LEU A 118 0.02 2.09 -6.80
N PHE A 119 0.97 1.69 -5.97
CA PHE A 119 1.62 2.56 -4.99
C PHE A 119 3.07 2.13 -4.76
N PRO A 120 3.94 3.00 -4.22
CA PRO A 120 5.31 2.62 -3.85
C PRO A 120 5.29 1.43 -2.89
N GLY A 121 6.16 0.44 -3.10
CA GLY A 121 6.11 -0.81 -2.33
C GLY A 121 6.39 -0.65 -0.82
N TRP A 122 7.07 0.44 -0.43
CA TRP A 122 7.29 0.81 0.96
C TRP A 122 6.08 1.48 1.63
N LEU A 123 5.04 1.85 0.88
CA LEU A 123 3.88 2.54 1.43
C LEU A 123 3.06 1.58 2.29
N ILE A 124 2.93 1.92 3.57
CA ILE A 124 2.13 1.14 4.51
C ILE A 124 0.66 1.23 4.08
N HIS A 125 0.01 0.07 3.98
CA HIS A 125 -1.38 -0.05 3.56
C HIS A 125 -2.11 -1.13 4.36
N GLN A 126 -3.43 -0.99 4.44
CA GLN A 126 -4.32 -1.91 5.13
C GLN A 126 -5.55 -2.19 4.27
N VAL A 127 -6.05 -3.42 4.31
CA VAL A 127 -7.39 -3.73 3.78
C VAL A 127 -8.38 -3.62 4.92
N LEU A 128 -9.24 -2.60 4.87
CA LEU A 128 -10.22 -2.37 5.93
C LEU A 128 -11.27 -3.48 5.98
N PRO A 129 -11.82 -3.77 7.19
CA PRO A 129 -12.90 -4.73 7.36
C PRO A 129 -14.10 -4.43 6.45
N SER A 130 -14.83 -5.48 6.09
CA SER A 130 -15.98 -5.39 5.18
C SER A 130 -17.22 -6.00 5.83
N PRO A 131 -17.67 -5.47 6.99
CA PRO A 131 -18.65 -6.15 7.85
C PRO A 131 -19.97 -6.44 7.14
N ASP A 132 -20.31 -5.65 6.12
CA ASP A 132 -21.59 -5.73 5.42
C ASP A 132 -21.60 -6.78 4.28
N LEU A 133 -20.45 -7.35 3.88
CA LEU A 133 -20.33 -8.31 2.75
C LEU A 133 -21.17 -9.60 2.91
N ASP A 134 -21.49 -10.02 4.14
CA ASP A 134 -22.23 -11.27 4.41
C ASP A 134 -23.71 -11.03 4.78
N THR A 135 -24.17 -9.77 4.83
CA THR A 135 -25.50 -9.46 5.39
C THR A 135 -26.67 -9.87 4.47
N ASP A 136 -26.42 -10.08 3.19
CA ASP A 136 -27.43 -10.38 2.17
C ASP A 136 -27.03 -11.53 1.21
N GLY A 137 -25.90 -12.20 1.47
CA GLY A 137 -25.33 -13.21 0.57
C GLY A 137 -24.69 -12.64 -0.71
N SER A 138 -24.39 -11.33 -0.77
CA SER A 138 -23.85 -10.60 -1.94
C SER A 138 -22.43 -11.02 -2.39
N GLY A 139 -21.79 -11.92 -1.67
CA GLY A 139 -20.67 -12.72 -2.16
C GLY A 139 -19.31 -12.15 -1.81
N TYR A 140 -18.27 -12.87 -2.22
CA TYR A 140 -16.89 -12.54 -1.85
C TYR A 140 -16.36 -11.30 -2.59
N ARG A 141 -15.59 -10.44 -1.91
CA ARG A 141 -14.71 -9.49 -2.58
C ARG A 141 -13.53 -10.27 -3.15
N VAL A 142 -13.26 -10.10 -4.45
CA VAL A 142 -12.15 -10.78 -5.13
C VAL A 142 -11.20 -9.74 -5.70
N SER A 143 -9.92 -9.88 -5.37
CA SER A 143 -8.86 -9.01 -5.85
C SER A 143 -7.63 -9.78 -6.25
N VAL A 144 -6.81 -9.19 -7.12
CA VAL A 144 -5.49 -9.70 -7.50
C VAL A 144 -4.45 -8.68 -7.05
N SER A 145 -3.66 -9.07 -6.05
CA SER A 145 -2.55 -8.25 -5.58
C SER A 145 -1.31 -8.47 -6.43
N VAL A 146 -0.46 -7.46 -6.52
CA VAL A 146 0.81 -7.52 -7.24
C VAL A 146 1.94 -6.88 -6.46
N ASN A 147 3.07 -7.58 -6.44
CA ASN A 147 4.37 -7.05 -6.04
C ASN A 147 5.28 -7.04 -7.26
N LEU A 148 5.61 -5.86 -7.76
CA LEU A 148 6.64 -5.68 -8.78
C LEU A 148 7.99 -5.51 -8.08
N LYS A 149 8.87 -6.49 -8.28
CA LYS A 149 10.17 -6.55 -7.60
C LYS A 149 11.10 -5.44 -8.07
N GLY A 150 11.74 -4.78 -7.11
CA GLY A 150 12.90 -3.93 -7.39
C GLY A 150 14.15 -4.77 -7.52
N GLU A 151 15.17 -4.24 -8.17
CA GLU A 151 16.52 -4.81 -8.12
C GLU A 151 17.39 -3.91 -7.24
N TRP A 152 18.24 -4.52 -6.42
CA TRP A 152 19.13 -3.77 -5.52
C TRP A 152 20.10 -2.85 -6.26
N GLN A 153 20.42 -3.15 -7.52
CA GLN A 153 21.26 -2.29 -8.35
C GLN A 153 20.59 -0.96 -8.72
N ASP A 154 19.27 -0.85 -8.54
CA ASP A 154 18.49 0.34 -8.91
C ASP A 154 18.37 1.37 -7.78
N THR A 155 18.91 1.05 -6.60
CA THR A 155 18.83 1.90 -5.40
C THR A 155 20.17 2.53 -5.01
N ALA A 156 21.22 2.33 -5.83
CA ALA A 156 22.57 2.85 -5.62
C ALA A 156 22.82 4.14 -6.43
#